data_AF-A0A0G1BIK2-F1
#
_entry.id   AF-A0A0G1BIK2-F1
#
_cell.length_a   1.000
_cell.length_b   1.000
_cell.length_c   1.000
_cell.angle_alpha   90.00
_cell.angle_beta   90.00
_cell.angle_gamma   90.00
#
_symmetry.space_group_name_H-M   'P 1'
#
loop_
_entity.id
_entity.type
_entity.pdbx_description
1 polymer ?
#
loop_
_entity_poly.entity_id
_entity_poly.type
_entity_poly.pdbx_seq_one_letter_code
_entity_poly.pdbx_strand_id
1 'polypeptide(L)'
;MGDSVLGSNWFNPDYLFNQGIKFFHDAFNITINPDVISLYHTILMLFALFFLTIISYASIRLFEIRAKERKHLGHEIAEYAHYQTERVKKRVEGDSGSKNERWGKTLGYLFSQHPSDWKLAIIEADSMLESLMDQLGFKGVALGDKLKSADQDKFHSLTSAWEVHTIRNRIAHEGAAFSMSQHEAKRVIAIYEHIFRDFGFI
;
A
#
# COMPACT_ATOMS: atom_id res chain seq x y z
N MET A 1 -50.11 78.73 5.79
CA MET A 1 -49.00 79.53 6.34
C MET A 1 -47.76 78.73 6.02
N GLY A 2 -47.03 79.11 4.95
CA GLY A 2 -45.61 79.48 5.02
C GLY A 2 -44.76 78.24 5.37
N ASP A 3 -43.89 77.70 4.52
CA ASP A 3 -42.66 78.41 4.20
C ASP A 3 -42.05 77.90 2.87
N SER A 4 -42.21 78.71 1.82
CA SER A 4 -41.27 78.67 0.69
C SER A 4 -40.13 79.61 1.06
N VAL A 5 -39.12 79.09 1.78
CA VAL A 5 -38.00 79.89 2.30
C VAL A 5 -37.18 80.54 1.18
N LEU A 6 -37.31 80.10 -0.08
CA LEU A 6 -36.52 80.59 -1.23
C LEU A 6 -37.31 80.66 -2.55
N GLY A 7 -38.65 80.68 -2.54
CA GLY A 7 -39.46 80.76 -3.76
C GLY A 7 -39.40 79.51 -4.66
N SER A 8 -38.75 78.43 -4.20
CA SER A 8 -38.66 77.16 -4.91
C SER A 8 -39.28 76.03 -4.09
N ASN A 9 -40.12 75.22 -4.72
CA ASN A 9 -40.89 74.15 -4.05
C ASN A 9 -40.02 72.96 -3.60
N TRP A 10 -38.73 72.94 -3.98
CA TRP A 10 -37.80 71.83 -3.74
C TRP A 10 -37.36 71.67 -2.29
N PHE A 11 -37.49 72.71 -1.45
CA PHE A 11 -37.15 72.65 -0.03
C PHE A 11 -38.37 72.54 0.88
N ASN A 12 -39.57 72.36 0.31
CA ASN A 12 -40.78 72.11 1.09
C ASN A 12 -40.85 70.62 1.47
N PRO A 13 -40.82 70.27 2.76
CA PRO A 13 -40.87 68.88 3.22
C PRO A 13 -42.10 68.11 2.71
N ASP A 14 -43.27 68.76 2.65
CA ASP A 14 -44.51 68.14 2.17
C ASP A 14 -44.46 67.87 0.66
N TYR A 15 -43.85 68.77 -0.12
CA TYR A 15 -43.68 68.57 -1.56
C TYR A 15 -42.71 67.40 -1.85
N LEU A 16 -41.57 67.35 -1.17
CA LEU A 16 -40.59 66.27 -1.31
C LEU A 16 -41.16 64.92 -0.86
N PHE A 17 -41.90 64.89 0.26
CA PHE A 17 -42.54 63.68 0.76
C PHE A 17 -43.58 63.16 -0.24
N ASN A 18 -44.45 64.02 -0.75
CA ASN A 18 -45.47 63.63 -1.74
C ASN A 18 -44.86 63.15 -3.06
N GLN A 19 -43.78 63.80 -3.53
CA GLN A 19 -43.05 63.37 -4.72
C GLN A 19 -42.36 62.01 -4.50
N GLY A 20 -41.81 61.78 -3.30
CA GLY A 20 -41.25 60.48 -2.90
C GLY A 20 -42.31 59.38 -2.89
N ILE A 21 -43.45 59.60 -2.26
CA ILE A 21 -44.57 58.63 -2.24
C ILE A 21 -45.06 58.33 -3.66
N LYS A 22 -45.20 59.34 -4.52
CA LYS A 22 -45.57 59.15 -5.92
C LYS A 22 -44.55 58.30 -6.67
N PHE A 23 -43.26 58.57 -6.50
CA PHE A 23 -42.19 57.76 -7.09
C PHE A 23 -42.26 56.30 -6.62
N PHE A 24 -42.44 56.05 -5.32
CA PHE A 24 -42.55 54.69 -4.79
C PHE A 24 -43.81 53.98 -5.30
N HIS A 25 -44.93 54.68 -5.36
CA HIS A 25 -46.17 54.13 -5.91
C HIS A 25 -46.05 53.81 -7.41
N ASP A 26 -45.43 54.70 -8.20
CA ASP A 26 -45.21 54.48 -9.62
C ASP A 26 -44.22 53.33 -9.85
N ALA A 27 -43.12 53.26 -9.10
CA ALA A 27 -42.16 52.16 -9.15
C ALA A 27 -42.79 50.82 -8.73
N PHE A 28 -43.62 50.83 -7.69
CA PHE A 28 -44.35 49.65 -7.22
C PHE A 28 -45.40 49.19 -8.23
N ASN A 29 -46.14 50.11 -8.83
CA ASN A 29 -47.11 49.80 -9.88
C ASN A 29 -46.46 49.27 -11.16
N ILE A 30 -45.29 49.78 -11.54
CA ILE A 30 -44.49 49.23 -12.64
C ILE A 30 -44.03 47.81 -12.30
N THR A 31 -43.60 47.56 -11.06
CA THR A 31 -43.11 46.25 -10.62
C THR A 31 -44.21 45.21 -10.49
N ILE A 32 -45.43 45.63 -10.11
CA ILE A 32 -46.62 44.77 -9.99
C ILE A 32 -47.34 44.59 -11.32
N ASN A 33 -46.96 45.37 -12.35
CA ASN A 33 -47.56 45.23 -13.67
C ASN A 33 -47.34 43.78 -14.17
N PRO A 34 -48.42 43.03 -14.48
CA PRO A 34 -48.32 41.65 -14.91
C PRO A 34 -47.45 41.47 -16.16
N ASP A 35 -47.38 42.46 -17.05
CA ASP A 35 -46.58 42.40 -18.27
C ASP A 35 -45.08 42.43 -17.94
N VAL A 36 -44.64 43.30 -17.02
CA VAL A 36 -43.24 43.39 -16.59
C VAL A 36 -42.82 42.11 -15.87
N ILE A 37 -43.69 41.56 -15.02
CA ILE A 37 -43.46 40.28 -14.35
C ILE A 37 -43.34 39.14 -15.39
N SER A 38 -44.21 39.09 -16.39
CA SER A 38 -44.18 38.06 -17.44
C SER A 38 -42.90 38.12 -18.29
N LEU A 39 -42.44 39.33 -18.62
CA LEU A 39 -41.19 39.55 -19.35
C LEU A 39 -39.99 39.07 -18.52
N TYR A 40 -39.95 39.41 -17.23
CA TYR A 40 -38.91 38.95 -16.31
C TYR A 40 -38.84 37.42 -16.22
N HIS A 41 -39.99 36.75 -16.04
CA HIS A 41 -40.06 35.29 -16.01
C HIS A 41 -39.61 34.66 -17.34
N THR A 42 -39.97 35.26 -18.46
CA THR A 42 -39.55 34.80 -19.80
C THR A 42 -38.03 34.86 -19.94
N ILE A 43 -37.40 35.96 -19.51
CA ILE A 43 -35.94 36.12 -19.54
C ILE A 43 -35.27 35.08 -18.63
N LEU A 44 -35.78 34.88 -17.42
CA LEU A 44 -35.26 33.85 -16.51
C LEU A 44 -35.38 32.44 -17.08
N MET A 45 -36.50 32.13 -17.75
CA MET A 45 -36.70 30.83 -18.39
C MET A 45 -35.65 30.59 -19.49
N LEU A 46 -35.35 31.60 -20.30
CA LEU A 46 -34.31 31.52 -21.33
C LEU A 46 -32.92 31.28 -20.72
N PHE A 47 -32.57 31.99 -19.64
CA PHE A 47 -31.31 31.75 -18.93
C PHE A 47 -31.26 30.37 -18.30
N ALA A 48 -32.36 29.90 -17.69
CA ALA A 48 -32.44 28.57 -17.11
C ALA A 48 -32.20 27.49 -18.17
N LEU A 49 -32.82 27.61 -19.34
CA LEU A 49 -32.59 26.70 -20.48
C LEU A 49 -31.14 26.76 -20.96
N PHE A 50 -30.58 27.96 -21.11
CA PHE A 50 -29.18 28.14 -21.50
C PHE A 50 -28.22 27.46 -20.53
N PHE A 51 -28.33 27.72 -19.22
CA PHE A 51 -27.48 27.07 -18.23
C PHE A 51 -27.70 25.56 -18.15
N LEU A 52 -28.92 25.08 -18.32
CA LEU A 52 -29.22 23.64 -18.34
C LEU A 52 -28.49 22.94 -19.50
N THR A 53 -28.44 23.55 -20.69
CA THR A 53 -27.68 22.98 -21.81
C THR A 53 -26.18 22.94 -21.54
N ILE A 54 -25.61 23.98 -20.92
CA ILE A 54 -24.19 24.02 -20.54
C ILE A 54 -23.88 22.95 -19.49
N ILE A 55 -24.71 22.84 -18.45
CA ILE A 55 -24.54 21.84 -17.39
C ILE A 55 -24.64 20.42 -17.98
N SER A 56 -25.59 20.19 -18.88
CA SER A 56 -25.73 18.90 -19.58
C SER A 56 -24.48 18.56 -20.40
N TYR A 57 -24.00 19.50 -21.21
CA TYR A 57 -22.77 19.32 -22.00
C TYR A 57 -21.54 19.06 -21.13
N ALA A 58 -21.34 19.86 -20.08
CA ALA A 58 -20.23 19.71 -19.15
C ALA A 58 -20.28 18.34 -18.42
N SER A 59 -21.48 17.91 -18.04
CA SER A 59 -21.69 16.60 -17.41
C SER A 59 -21.30 15.46 -18.36
N ILE A 60 -21.79 15.47 -19.60
CA ILE A 60 -21.45 14.47 -20.62
C ILE A 60 -19.92 14.44 -20.85
N ARG A 61 -19.30 15.60 -21.02
CA ARG A 61 -17.85 15.71 -21.23
C ARG A 61 -17.05 15.18 -20.04
N LEU A 62 -17.48 15.47 -18.81
CA LEU A 62 -16.87 14.97 -17.59
C LEU A 62 -16.98 13.44 -17.48
N PHE A 63 -18.15 12.87 -17.81
CA PHE A 63 -18.31 11.42 -17.85
C PHE A 63 -17.43 10.76 -18.91
N GLU A 64 -17.26 11.38 -20.09
CA GLU A 64 -16.39 10.90 -21.16
C GLU A 64 -14.92 10.86 -20.72
N ILE A 65 -14.42 11.94 -20.12
CA ILE A 65 -13.04 12.04 -19.62
C ILE A 65 -12.80 10.98 -18.54
N ARG A 66 -13.68 10.91 -17.53
CA ARG A 66 -13.57 9.92 -16.44
C ARG A 66 -13.63 8.48 -16.95
N ALA A 67 -14.40 8.20 -18.02
CA ALA A 67 -14.47 6.88 -18.60
C ALA A 67 -13.16 6.47 -19.30
N LYS A 68 -12.48 7.42 -19.97
CA LYS A 68 -11.16 7.19 -20.59
C LYS A 68 -10.08 6.96 -19.52
N GLU A 69 -10.05 7.79 -18.48
CA GLU A 69 -9.12 7.65 -17.36
C GLU A 69 -9.23 6.29 -16.67
N ARG A 70 -10.45 5.84 -16.36
CA ARG A 70 -10.65 4.52 -15.71
C ARG A 70 -10.15 3.34 -16.56
N LYS A 71 -10.27 3.41 -17.89
CA LYS A 71 -9.74 2.36 -18.78
C LYS A 71 -8.22 2.32 -18.77
N HIS A 72 -7.57 3.48 -18.81
CA HIS A 72 -6.12 3.57 -18.79
C HIS A 72 -5.55 3.12 -17.44
N LEU A 73 -6.10 3.64 -16.34
CA LEU A 73 -5.70 3.25 -14.98
C LEU A 73 -5.91 1.75 -14.73
N GLY A 74 -7.01 1.17 -15.24
CA GLY A 74 -7.25 -0.27 -15.11
C GLY A 74 -6.19 -1.13 -15.82
N HIS A 75 -5.72 -0.68 -17.00
CA HIS A 75 -4.64 -1.35 -17.71
C HIS A 75 -3.31 -1.24 -16.96
N GLU A 76 -2.95 -0.04 -16.48
CA GLU A 76 -1.73 0.18 -15.71
C GLU A 76 -1.71 -0.64 -14.41
N ILE A 77 -2.83 -0.69 -13.67
CA ILE A 77 -2.94 -1.49 -12.45
C ILE A 77 -2.76 -2.99 -12.76
N ALA A 78 -3.40 -3.47 -13.83
CA ALA A 78 -3.27 -4.88 -14.24
C ALA A 78 -1.84 -5.22 -14.68
N GLU A 79 -1.20 -4.32 -15.43
CA GLU A 79 0.19 -4.46 -15.86
C GLU A 79 1.16 -4.45 -14.65
N TYR A 80 1.00 -3.51 -13.72
CA TYR A 80 1.77 -3.48 -12.47
C TYR A 80 1.57 -4.76 -11.63
N ALA A 81 0.34 -5.25 -11.50
CA ALA A 81 0.04 -6.49 -10.78
C ALA A 81 0.73 -7.69 -11.43
N HIS A 82 0.70 -7.78 -12.76
CA HIS A 82 1.39 -8.82 -13.52
C HIS A 82 2.90 -8.78 -13.30
N TYR A 83 3.53 -7.60 -13.43
CA TYR A 83 4.97 -7.45 -13.18
C TYR A 83 5.37 -7.82 -11.75
N GLN A 84 4.57 -7.47 -10.74
CA GLN A 84 4.86 -7.86 -9.36
C GLN A 84 4.78 -9.37 -9.18
N THR A 85 3.80 -10.02 -9.80
CA THR A 85 3.62 -11.47 -9.72
C THR A 85 4.78 -12.19 -10.41
N GLU A 86 5.24 -11.70 -11.58
CA GLU A 86 6.44 -12.23 -12.24
C GLU A 86 7.72 -11.99 -11.43
N ARG A 87 7.88 -10.84 -10.79
CA ARG A 87 9.04 -10.56 -9.93
C ARG A 87 9.07 -11.47 -8.71
N VAL A 88 7.92 -11.67 -8.06
CA VAL A 88 7.80 -12.62 -6.96
C VAL A 88 8.09 -14.03 -7.45
N LYS A 89 7.54 -14.43 -8.60
CA LYS A 89 7.81 -15.73 -9.21
C LYS A 89 9.30 -15.92 -9.54
N LYS A 90 9.97 -14.94 -10.14
CA LYS A 90 11.43 -15.00 -10.41
C LYS A 90 12.26 -15.00 -9.13
N ARG A 91 11.85 -14.24 -8.10
CA ARG A 91 12.50 -14.29 -6.79
C ARG A 91 12.33 -15.67 -6.20
N VAL A 92 11.12 -16.21 -6.20
CA VAL A 92 10.82 -17.56 -5.70
C VAL A 92 11.51 -18.61 -6.55
N GLU A 93 11.59 -18.54 -7.87
CA GLU A 93 12.28 -19.53 -8.72
C GLU A 93 13.80 -19.43 -8.64
N GLY A 94 14.36 -18.23 -8.46
CA GLY A 94 15.78 -18.04 -8.13
C GLY A 94 16.13 -18.49 -6.71
N ASP A 95 15.14 -18.56 -5.82
CA ASP A 95 15.26 -18.98 -4.42
C ASP A 95 14.86 -20.46 -4.21
N SER A 96 14.01 -21.01 -5.10
CA SER A 96 13.40 -22.35 -5.09
C SER A 96 14.00 -23.19 -6.20
N GLY A 97 15.30 -23.41 -6.09
CA GLY A 97 16.02 -24.22 -7.06
C GLY A 97 17.28 -24.82 -6.50
N SER A 98 17.38 -24.95 -5.17
CA SER A 98 18.35 -25.84 -4.58
C SER A 98 18.17 -27.23 -5.19
N LYS A 99 19.02 -27.59 -6.16
CA LYS A 99 19.15 -28.96 -6.66
C LYS A 99 19.54 -29.93 -5.53
N ASN A 100 19.87 -29.42 -4.36
CA ASN A 100 20.17 -30.19 -3.17
C ASN A 100 18.88 -30.80 -2.60
N GLU A 101 18.68 -32.10 -2.89
CA GLU A 101 17.56 -32.91 -2.39
C GLU A 101 17.45 -32.87 -0.85
N ARG A 102 18.58 -32.78 -0.14
CA ARG A 102 18.61 -32.71 1.32
C ARG A 102 17.99 -31.40 1.83
N TRP A 103 18.19 -30.28 1.13
CA TRP A 103 17.55 -29.02 1.49
C TRP A 103 16.03 -29.09 1.35
N GLY A 104 15.53 -29.69 0.26
CA GLY A 104 14.11 -29.93 0.06
C GLY A 104 13.50 -30.77 1.20
N LYS A 105 14.21 -31.80 1.65
CA LYS A 105 13.82 -32.63 2.80
C LYS A 105 13.78 -31.83 4.11
N THR A 106 14.80 -31.00 4.37
CA THR A 106 14.85 -30.08 5.52
C THR A 106 13.64 -29.15 5.55
N LEU A 107 13.29 -28.55 4.41
CA LEU A 107 12.10 -27.70 4.29
C LEU A 107 10.80 -28.50 4.51
N GLY A 108 10.72 -29.73 4.01
CA GLY A 108 9.60 -30.64 4.26
C GLY A 108 9.34 -30.86 5.75
N TYR A 109 10.40 -31.06 6.54
CA TYR A 109 10.30 -31.18 8.00
C TYR A 109 9.90 -29.86 8.66
N LEU A 110 10.44 -28.72 8.20
CA LEU A 110 10.14 -27.41 8.77
C LEU A 110 8.67 -26.99 8.60
N PHE A 111 8.08 -27.30 7.44
CA PHE A 111 6.70 -26.95 7.11
C PHE A 111 5.67 -27.99 7.59
N SER A 112 6.12 -29.09 8.20
CA SER A 112 5.24 -30.06 8.85
C SER A 112 4.45 -29.44 10.01
N GLN A 113 3.29 -30.02 10.31
CA GLN A 113 2.44 -29.64 11.45
C GLN A 113 2.92 -30.28 12.77
N HIS A 114 3.87 -31.22 12.71
CA HIS A 114 4.35 -31.96 13.88
C HIS A 114 5.58 -31.29 14.52
N PRO A 115 5.54 -30.95 15.82
CA PRO A 115 6.69 -30.33 16.50
C PRO A 115 7.97 -31.16 16.51
N SER A 116 7.86 -32.49 16.42
CA SER A 116 9.01 -33.41 16.28
C SER A 116 9.80 -33.14 15.01
N ASP A 117 9.12 -32.78 13.92
CA ASP A 117 9.72 -32.63 12.61
C ASP A 117 10.53 -31.35 12.54
N TRP A 118 10.14 -30.31 13.26
CA TRP A 118 10.92 -29.07 13.34
C TRP A 118 12.31 -29.30 13.95
N LYS A 119 12.40 -30.20 14.95
CA LYS A 119 13.70 -30.61 15.50
C LYS A 119 14.51 -31.41 14.48
N LEU A 120 13.84 -32.27 13.71
CA LEU A 120 14.47 -33.05 12.64
C LEU A 120 14.99 -32.15 11.50
N ALA A 121 14.29 -31.07 11.16
CA ALA A 121 14.76 -30.07 10.21
C ALA A 121 16.11 -29.47 10.64
N ILE A 122 16.24 -29.08 11.92
CA ILE A 122 17.48 -28.52 12.45
C ILE A 122 18.62 -29.55 12.46
N ILE A 123 18.32 -30.81 12.79
CA ILE A 123 19.31 -31.89 12.77
C ILE A 123 19.79 -32.17 11.33
N GLU A 124 18.89 -32.22 10.37
CA GLU A 124 19.25 -32.42 8.95
C GLU A 124 20.07 -31.23 8.43
N ALA A 125 19.69 -29.99 8.75
CA ALA A 125 20.44 -28.79 8.40
C ALA A 125 21.85 -28.78 9.03
N ASP A 126 22.00 -29.16 10.29
CA ASP A 126 23.31 -29.27 10.94
C ASP A 126 24.21 -30.33 10.28
N SER A 127 23.64 -31.46 9.87
CA SER A 127 24.37 -32.48 9.09
C SER A 127 24.79 -31.97 7.70
N MET A 128 23.96 -31.13 7.07
CA MET A 128 24.32 -30.45 5.82
C MET A 128 25.49 -29.46 6.03
N LEU A 129 25.48 -28.72 7.14
CA LEU A 129 26.58 -27.82 7.52
C LEU A 129 27.88 -28.59 7.73
N GLU A 130 27.83 -29.75 8.38
CA GLU A 130 28.99 -30.63 8.49
C GLU A 130 29.54 -31.04 7.12
N SER A 131 28.66 -31.39 6.18
CA SER A 131 29.05 -31.77 4.82
C SER A 131 29.67 -30.59 4.05
N LEU A 132 29.15 -29.37 4.25
CA LEU A 132 29.73 -28.14 3.69
C LEU A 132 31.14 -27.94 4.26
N MET A 133 31.33 -28.07 5.57
CA MET A 133 32.64 -27.90 6.19
C MET A 133 33.67 -28.94 5.69
N ASP A 134 33.22 -30.17 5.40
CA ASP A 134 34.05 -31.20 4.77
C ASP A 134 34.47 -30.80 3.35
N GLN A 135 33.56 -30.25 2.55
CA GLN A 135 33.87 -29.76 1.20
C GLN A 135 34.85 -28.58 1.21
N LEU A 136 34.75 -27.71 2.23
CA LEU A 136 35.70 -26.61 2.45
C LEU A 136 37.06 -27.09 3.02
N GLY A 137 37.18 -28.37 3.39
CA GLY A 137 38.43 -29.00 3.80
C GLY A 137 38.80 -28.82 5.28
N PHE A 138 37.85 -28.41 6.13
CA PHE A 138 38.07 -28.29 7.57
C PHE A 138 38.28 -29.67 8.22
N LYS A 139 39.16 -29.73 9.23
CA LYS A 139 39.53 -30.98 9.91
C LYS A 139 38.81 -31.09 11.25
N GLY A 140 38.26 -32.27 11.53
CA GLY A 140 37.56 -32.59 12.77
C GLY A 140 36.74 -33.86 12.62
N VAL A 141 36.49 -34.58 13.72
CA VAL A 141 35.68 -35.81 13.70
C VAL A 141 34.19 -35.47 13.68
N ALA A 142 33.81 -34.43 14.43
CA ALA A 142 32.45 -33.90 14.44
C ALA A 142 32.44 -32.44 13.96
N LEU A 143 31.25 -31.95 13.57
CA LEU A 143 31.03 -30.55 13.22
C LEU A 143 31.60 -29.56 14.26
N GLY A 144 31.42 -29.83 15.56
CA GLY A 144 31.96 -28.97 16.61
C GLY A 144 33.49 -28.85 16.60
N ASP A 145 34.21 -29.89 16.18
CA ASP A 145 35.68 -29.83 16.03
C ASP A 145 36.08 -29.06 14.78
N LYS A 146 35.32 -29.23 13.69
CA LYS A 146 35.50 -28.48 12.44
C LYS A 146 35.28 -26.98 12.66
N LEU A 147 34.26 -26.61 13.44
CA LEU A 147 33.98 -25.22 13.81
C LEU A 147 35.06 -24.62 14.73
N LYS A 148 35.72 -25.43 15.57
CA LYS A 148 36.85 -24.97 16.39
C LYS A 148 38.12 -24.74 15.58
N SER A 149 38.33 -25.55 14.54
CA SER A 149 39.51 -25.46 13.67
C SER A 149 39.34 -24.46 12.52
N ALA A 150 38.12 -24.01 12.26
CA ALA A 150 37.80 -23.04 11.23
C ALA A 150 38.30 -21.63 11.59
N ASP A 151 38.87 -20.96 10.61
CA ASP A 151 39.29 -19.57 10.69
C ASP A 151 38.19 -18.68 10.08
N GLN A 152 37.92 -17.55 10.70
CA GLN A 152 36.88 -16.60 10.27
C GLN A 152 37.19 -16.00 8.89
N ASP A 153 38.47 -15.92 8.51
CA ASP A 153 38.91 -15.47 7.19
C ASP A 153 38.52 -16.47 6.07
N LYS A 154 38.39 -17.76 6.39
CA LYS A 154 38.03 -18.81 5.43
C LYS A 154 36.55 -19.20 5.50
N PHE A 155 35.90 -18.91 6.61
CA PHE A 155 34.48 -19.20 6.83
C PHE A 155 33.84 -18.00 7.53
N HIS A 156 33.39 -17.02 6.74
CA HIS A 156 32.89 -15.74 7.25
C HIS A 156 31.63 -15.89 8.13
N SER A 157 30.86 -16.97 7.95
CA SER A 157 29.66 -17.27 8.73
C SER A 157 29.92 -18.07 10.02
N LEU A 158 31.17 -18.14 10.50
CA LEU A 158 31.58 -18.95 11.66
C LEU A 158 30.74 -18.71 12.92
N THR A 159 30.48 -17.44 13.25
CA THR A 159 29.68 -17.08 14.43
C THR A 159 28.25 -17.60 14.32
N SER A 160 27.63 -17.42 13.15
CA SER A 160 26.27 -17.89 12.88
C SER A 160 26.18 -19.42 12.89
N ALA A 161 27.19 -20.11 12.36
CA ALA A 161 27.28 -21.57 12.43
C ALA A 161 27.37 -22.08 13.86
N TRP A 162 28.14 -21.43 14.74
CA TRP A 162 28.19 -21.75 16.16
C TRP A 162 26.84 -21.54 16.87
N GLU A 163 26.11 -20.46 16.53
CA GLU A 163 24.77 -20.18 17.09
C GLU A 163 23.81 -21.34 16.81
N VAL A 164 23.67 -21.72 15.54
CA VAL A 164 22.73 -22.77 15.14
C VAL A 164 23.16 -24.17 15.57
N HIS A 165 24.47 -24.45 15.59
CA HIS A 165 25.01 -25.70 16.10
C HIS A 165 24.74 -25.87 17.60
N THR A 166 24.82 -24.78 18.38
CA THR A 166 24.49 -24.81 19.81
C THR A 166 23.03 -25.19 20.05
N ILE A 167 22.10 -24.68 19.22
CA ILE A 167 20.68 -25.03 19.29
C ILE A 167 20.49 -26.52 18.96
N ARG A 168 21.16 -27.04 17.92
CA ARG A 168 21.14 -28.47 17.62
C ARG A 168 21.69 -29.32 18.77
N ASN A 169 22.77 -28.88 19.42
CA ASN A 169 23.32 -29.59 20.58
C ASN A 169 22.33 -29.64 21.75
N ARG A 170 21.62 -28.54 22.01
CA ARG A 170 20.55 -28.52 23.02
C ARG A 170 19.44 -29.51 22.68
N ILE A 171 19.02 -29.59 21.41
CA ILE A 171 18.05 -30.59 20.95
C ILE A 171 18.55 -32.02 21.25
N ALA A 172 19.83 -32.32 21.02
CA ALA A 172 20.40 -33.63 21.29
C ALA A 172 20.47 -33.96 22.79
N HIS A 173 20.80 -33.00 23.65
CA HIS A 173 20.90 -33.18 25.10
C HIS A 173 19.54 -33.24 25.80
N GLU A 174 18.61 -32.36 25.43
CA GLU A 174 17.29 -32.23 26.06
C GLU A 174 16.25 -33.18 25.40
N GLY A 175 16.48 -33.61 24.16
CA GLY A 175 15.69 -34.62 23.46
C GLY A 175 14.18 -34.30 23.39
N ALA A 176 13.37 -35.14 24.02
CA ALA A 176 11.92 -34.96 24.08
C ALA A 176 11.50 -33.73 24.91
N ALA A 177 12.30 -33.35 25.91
CA ALA A 177 12.01 -32.20 26.78
C ALA A 177 12.26 -30.84 26.09
N PHE A 178 13.04 -30.82 25.01
CA PHE A 178 13.24 -29.61 24.22
C PHE A 178 11.93 -29.20 23.52
N SER A 179 11.37 -28.09 23.98
CA SER A 179 10.21 -27.45 23.37
C SER A 179 10.67 -26.30 22.48
N MET A 180 10.12 -26.21 21.27
CA MET A 180 10.48 -25.20 20.28
C MET A 180 9.24 -24.83 19.48
N SER A 181 9.08 -23.54 19.20
CA SER A 181 8.01 -23.07 18.32
C SER A 181 8.40 -23.21 16.85
N GLN A 182 7.41 -23.36 15.95
CA GLN A 182 7.70 -23.37 14.51
C GLN A 182 8.38 -22.06 14.06
N HIS A 183 8.04 -20.94 14.69
CA HIS A 183 8.67 -19.65 14.40
C HIS A 183 10.17 -19.65 14.73
N GLU A 184 10.54 -20.21 15.87
CA GLU A 184 11.95 -20.37 16.26
C GLU A 184 12.68 -21.32 15.31
N ALA A 185 12.06 -22.45 14.95
CA ALA A 185 12.61 -23.38 13.96
C ALA A 185 12.87 -22.68 12.61
N LYS A 186 11.92 -21.88 12.13
CA LYS A 186 12.06 -21.11 10.89
C LYS A 186 13.21 -20.12 10.96
N ARG A 187 13.38 -19.42 12.09
CA ARG A 187 14.51 -18.52 12.32
C ARG A 187 15.84 -19.26 12.24
N VAL A 188 15.95 -20.41 12.90
CA VAL A 188 17.19 -21.21 12.91
C VAL A 188 17.50 -21.75 11.51
N ILE A 189 16.51 -22.27 10.79
CA ILE A 189 16.69 -22.75 9.43
C ILE A 189 17.06 -21.62 8.46
N ALA A 190 16.53 -20.41 8.64
CA ALA A 190 16.92 -19.26 7.82
C ALA A 190 18.41 -18.88 7.98
N ILE A 191 18.99 -19.10 9.16
CA ILE A 191 20.43 -18.90 9.38
C ILE A 191 21.23 -19.98 8.64
N TYR A 192 20.82 -21.25 8.72
CA TYR A 192 21.43 -22.32 7.90
C TYR A 192 21.34 -22.02 6.41
N GLU A 193 20.18 -21.56 5.94
CA GLU A 193 19.94 -21.20 4.55
C GLU A 193 20.90 -20.12 4.07
N HIS A 194 21.07 -19.05 4.85
CA HIS A 194 22.01 -17.97 4.54
C HIS A 194 23.43 -18.51 4.40
N ILE A 195 23.87 -19.35 5.35
CA ILE A 195 25.20 -19.99 5.28
C ILE A 195 25.31 -20.79 3.98
N PHE A 196 24.34 -21.63 3.66
CA PHE A 196 24.42 -22.47 2.47
C PHE A 196 24.42 -21.67 1.16
N ARG A 197 23.63 -20.59 1.07
CA ARG A 197 23.61 -19.70 -0.09
C ARG A 197 24.92 -18.95 -0.26
N ASP A 198 25.51 -18.46 0.83
CA ASP A 198 26.80 -17.75 0.79
C ASP A 198 27.92 -18.60 0.17
N PHE A 199 27.88 -19.91 0.41
CA PHE A 199 28.86 -20.86 -0.13
C PHE A 199 28.39 -21.60 -1.40
N GLY A 200 27.22 -21.24 -1.96
CA GLY A 200 26.64 -21.89 -3.14
C GLY A 200 26.35 -23.39 -2.96
N PHE A 201 26.13 -23.83 -1.72
CA PHE A 201 25.85 -25.21 -1.35
C PHE A 201 24.40 -25.63 -1.66
N ILE A 202 23.51 -24.63 -1.76
CA ILE A 202 22.11 -24.72 -2.19
C ILE A 202 21.78 -23.64 -3.21
#